data_AF-A0A355S3H0-F1
#
_entry.id   AF-A0A355S3H0-F1
#
_cell.length_a   1.000
_cell.length_b   1.000
_cell.length_c   1.000
_cell.angle_alpha   90.00
_cell.angle_beta   90.00
_cell.angle_gamma   90.00
#
_symmetry.space_group_name_H-M   'P 1'
#
loop_
_entity.id
_entity.type
_entity.pdbx_description
1 polymer ?
#
loop_
_entity_poly.entity_id
_entity_poly.type
_entity_poly.pdbx_seq_one_letter_code
_entity_poly.pdbx_strand_id
1 'polypeptide(L)' 'RVLPSVESIKQCLDNNVKMKDIIASLGPYSEDFNAAMFKEYGAKYVVMKDSGVQGGTDEKIRACRILN' A
#
# COMPACT_ATOMS: atom_id res chain seq x y z
N ARG A 1 1.45 3.24 1.54
CA ARG A 1 0.77 3.74 0.32
C ARG A 1 -0.29 4.76 0.73
N VAL A 2 -0.37 5.87 -0.01
CA VAL A 2 -1.33 6.96 0.21
C VAL A 2 -2.01 7.36 -1.10
N LEU A 3 -3.10 8.13 -1.03
CA LEU A 3 -3.72 8.70 -2.23
C LEU A 3 -2.74 9.65 -2.93
N PRO A 4 -2.80 9.78 -4.27
CA PRO A 4 -1.95 10.70 -5.02
C PRO A 4 -2.46 12.15 -4.93
N SER A 5 -2.81 12.59 -3.72
CA SER A 5 -3.22 13.97 -3.45
C SER A 5 -2.07 14.75 -2.81
N VAL A 6 -2.04 16.06 -3.03
CA VAL A 6 -1.01 16.96 -2.47
C VAL A 6 -1.05 16.90 -0.94
N GLU A 7 -2.25 16.87 -0.36
CA GLU A 7 -2.45 16.80 1.09
C GLU A 7 -1.88 15.50 1.68
N SER A 8 -2.13 14.37 1.01
CA SER A 8 -1.67 13.05 1.46
C SER A 8 -0.14 12.96 1.44
N ILE A 9 0.49 13.45 0.37
CA ILE A 9 1.95 13.48 0.23
C ILE A 9 2.55 14.45 1.25
N LYS A 10 1.96 15.64 1.41
CA LYS A 10 2.40 16.62 2.40
C LYS A 10 2.37 16.06 3.82
N GLN A 11 1.30 15.37 4.21
CA GLN A 11 1.23 14.69 5.51
C GLN A 11 2.37 13.69 5.71
N CYS A 12 2.77 12.92 4.70
CA CYS A 12 3.92 12.03 4.79
C CYS A 12 5.23 12.82 5.01
N LEU A 13 5.44 13.92 4.27
CA LEU A 13 6.63 14.75 4.39
C LEU A 13 6.72 15.44 5.77
N ASP A 14 5.61 15.99 6.25
CA ASP A 14 5.51 16.64 7.57
C ASP A 14 5.81 15.64 8.72
N ASN A 15 5.61 14.34 8.49
CA ASN A 15 5.93 13.26 9.42
C ASN A 15 7.28 12.58 9.14
N ASN A 16 8.18 13.22 8.38
CA ASN A 16 9.53 12.74 8.06
C ASN A 16 9.58 11.38 7.33
N VAL A 17 8.53 11.00 6.61
CA VAL A 17 8.56 9.82 5.72
C VAL A 17 9.45 10.15 4.52
N LYS A 18 10.46 9.32 4.24
CA LYS A 18 11.38 9.57 3.13
C LYS A 18 10.64 9.38 1.81
N MET A 19 10.96 10.21 0.81
CA MET A 19 10.33 10.14 -0.51
C MET A 19 10.33 8.73 -1.12
N LYS A 20 11.44 7.98 -0.96
CA LYS A 20 11.58 6.60 -1.44
C LYS A 20 10.65 5.58 -0.77
N ASP A 21 10.08 5.91 0.39
CA ASP A 21 9.18 5.06 1.16
C ASP A 21 7.70 5.44 0.93
N ILE A 22 7.43 6.44 0.06
CA ILE A 22 6.08 6.91 -0.27
C ILE A 22 5.64 6.32 -1.62
N ILE A 23 4.55 5.57 -1.58
CA ILE A 23 3.82 5.15 -2.78
C ILE A 23 2.53 5.95 -2.84
N ALA A 24 2.43 6.89 -3.78
CA ALA A 24 1.26 7.73 -3.98
C ALA A 24 0.48 7.24 -5.22
N SER A 25 -0.64 6.55 -4.98
CA SER A 25 -1.37 5.89 -6.07
C SER A 25 -2.83 5.60 -5.67
N LEU A 26 -3.74 5.62 -6.63
CA LEU A 26 -5.18 5.35 -6.44
C LEU A 26 -5.53 3.94 -6.94
N GLY A 27 -6.14 3.12 -6.08
CA GLY A 27 -6.57 1.76 -6.42
C GLY A 27 -8.01 1.70 -6.94
N PRO A 28 -8.66 0.52 -6.96
CA PRO A 28 -8.17 -0.75 -6.41
C PRO A 28 -7.03 -1.38 -7.22
N TYR A 29 -6.36 -2.38 -6.63
CA TYR A 29 -5.22 -3.08 -7.25
C TYR A 29 -5.48 -4.58 -7.28
N SER A 30 -4.95 -5.24 -8.31
CA SER A 30 -4.91 -6.69 -8.34
C SER A 30 -4.03 -7.25 -7.21
N GLU A 31 -4.25 -8.52 -6.91
CA GLU A 31 -3.42 -9.32 -6.02
C GLU A 31 -1.95 -9.29 -6.46
N ASP A 32 -1.67 -9.59 -7.74
CA ASP A 32 -0.32 -9.62 -8.30
C ASP A 32 0.40 -8.29 -8.15
N PHE A 33 -0.30 -7.17 -8.37
CA PHE A 33 0.29 -5.85 -8.21
C PHE A 33 0.65 -5.58 -6.74
N ASN A 34 -0.24 -5.92 -5.80
CA ASN A 34 0.08 -5.77 -4.39
C ASN A 34 1.26 -6.67 -3.99
N ALA A 35 1.33 -7.92 -4.47
CA ALA A 35 2.42 -8.83 -4.17
C ALA A 35 3.76 -8.32 -4.73
N ALA A 36 3.80 -7.88 -5.98
CA ALA A 36 4.99 -7.28 -6.57
C ALA A 36 5.45 -6.03 -5.79
N MET A 37 4.51 -5.16 -5.43
CA MET A 37 4.79 -3.96 -4.64
C MET A 37 5.34 -4.29 -3.23
N PHE A 38 4.74 -5.25 -2.52
CA PHE A 38 5.22 -5.67 -1.20
C PHE A 38 6.62 -6.28 -1.27
N LYS A 39 6.89 -7.09 -2.31
CA LYS A 39 8.20 -7.69 -2.55
C LYS A 39 9.26 -6.64 -2.84
N GLU A 40 8.99 -5.70 -3.74
CA GLU A 40 9.94 -4.66 -4.15
C GLU A 40 10.33 -3.74 -2.98
N TYR A 41 9.38 -3.43 -2.12
CA TYR A 41 9.62 -2.60 -0.92
C TYR A 41 10.11 -3.42 0.30
N GLY A 42 10.30 -4.73 0.16
CA GLY A 42 10.75 -5.60 1.25
C GLY A 42 9.81 -5.58 2.47
N ALA A 43 8.51 -5.47 2.24
CA ALA A 43 7.52 -5.34 3.30
C ALA A 43 7.39 -6.64 4.10
N LYS A 44 7.76 -6.60 5.39
CA LYS A 44 7.58 -7.72 6.33
C LYS A 44 6.20 -7.75 6.97
N TYR A 45 5.54 -6.60 7.05
CA TYR A 45 4.24 -6.42 7.65
C TYR A 45 3.40 -5.50 6.77
N VAL A 46 2.13 -5.85 6.61
CA VAL A 46 1.14 -5.02 5.91
C VAL A 46 0.04 -4.66 6.90
N VAL A 47 -0.05 -3.38 7.25
CA VAL A 47 -1.10 -2.84 8.11
C VAL A 47 -2.14 -2.15 7.22
N MET A 48 -3.40 -2.55 7.35
CA MET A 48 -4.51 -1.97 6.59
C MET A 48 -5.75 -1.88 7.46
N LYS A 49 -6.64 -0.92 7.16
CA LYS A 49 -8.00 -0.91 7.67
C LYS A 49 -8.82 -1.94 6.91
N ASP A 50 -9.70 -2.66 7.61
CA ASP A 50 -10.71 -3.47 6.93
C ASP A 50 -11.80 -2.56 6.34
N SER A 51 -11.77 -2.45 5.01
CA SER A 51 -12.72 -1.68 4.22
C SER A 51 -13.51 -2.59 3.27
N GLY A 52 -13.52 -3.90 3.53
CA GLY A 52 -14.17 -4.92 2.71
C GLY A 52 -13.76 -4.88 1.23
N VAL A 53 -14.72 -5.25 0.37
CA VAL A 53 -14.53 -5.38 -1.08
C VAL A 53 -14.12 -4.05 -1.74
N GLN A 54 -14.75 -2.94 -1.36
CA GLN A 54 -14.40 -1.62 -1.91
C GLN A 54 -12.96 -1.21 -1.61
N GLY A 55 -12.45 -1.61 -0.45
CA GLY A 55 -11.06 -1.36 -0.08
C GLY A 55 -10.05 -2.30 -0.73
N GLY A 56 -10.50 -3.38 -1.36
CA GLY A 56 -9.66 -4.48 -1.82
C GLY A 56 -8.93 -5.17 -0.66
N THR A 57 -9.61 -5.38 0.48
CA THR A 57 -9.01 -6.03 1.66
C THR A 57 -8.49 -7.43 1.30
N ASP A 58 -9.30 -8.22 0.61
CA ASP A 58 -8.98 -9.60 0.30
C ASP A 58 -7.78 -9.73 -0.64
N GLU A 59 -7.67 -8.87 -1.67
CA GLU A 59 -6.53 -8.85 -2.60
C GLU A 59 -5.22 -8.62 -1.86
N LYS A 60 -5.22 -7.76 -0.84
CA LYS A 60 -4.01 -7.49 -0.04
C LYS A 60 -3.67 -8.67 0.86
N ILE A 61 -4.67 -9.32 1.47
CA ILE A 61 -4.45 -10.51 2.30
C ILE A 61 -3.89 -11.66 1.45
N ARG A 62 -4.47 -11.91 0.27
CA ARG A 62 -3.99 -12.95 -0.64
C ARG A 62 -2.58 -12.64 -1.16
N ALA A 63 -2.28 -11.39 -1.49
CA ALA A 63 -0.93 -10.95 -1.85
C ALA A 63 0.10 -11.23 -0.74
N CYS A 64 -0.24 -11.00 0.54
CA CYS A 64 0.62 -11.37 1.66
C CYS A 64 0.84 -12.88 1.76
N ARG A 65 -0.17 -13.70 1.45
CA ARG A 65 -0.07 -15.17 1.48
C ARG A 65 0.83 -15.72 0.38
N ILE A 66 0.91 -15.08 -0.78
CA ILE A 66 1.82 -15.49 -1.88
C ILE A 66 3.30 -15.31 -1.49
N LEU A 67 3.60 -14.33 -0.63
CA LEU A 67 4.98 -13.94 -0.29
C LEU A 67 5.51 -14.61 1.00
N ASN A 68 4.68 -15.41 1.68
CA ASN A 68 5.04 -16.20 2.86
C ASN A 68 5.43 -17.63 2.47
#